data_AF-A0ABD3SM09-F1
#
_entry.id   AF-A0ABD3SM09-F1
#
_cell.length_a   1.000
_cell.length_b   1.000
_cell.length_c   1.000
_cell.angle_alpha   90.00
_cell.angle_beta   90.00
_cell.angle_gamma   90.00
#
_symmetry.space_group_name_H-M   'P 1'
#
loop_
_entity.id
_entity.type
_entity.pdbx_description
1 polymer ?
#
loop_
_entity_poly.entity_id
_entity_poly.type
_entity_poly.pdbx_seq_one_letter_code
_entity_poly.pdbx_strand_id
1 'polypeptide(L)'
;MAVQKSVHIDRETIRRPRGRPAGSKNKPKAPIIITRESANTLKAHAIEVTSGCDVSENLINFARKKQRGLCMLSATGCVTNVTLRQPSSSGSVVTLHGRFEILSLLGSVLPPAPPGVTGLTIYLAGAQGQVVGGSVVGPLIASGPVVIMVATFMNAVFDRLPLDDTDEIVVAENHGRQYQTNRQRHHIDVSEVYGMIPQNLITNGHAENYSWASGRALSKS
;
A
#
# COMPACT_ATOMS: atom_id res chain seq x y z
N MET A 1 -8.83 -51.38 -99.62
CA MET A 1 -7.75 -50.92 -98.72
C MET A 1 -7.60 -49.42 -98.95
N ALA A 2 -8.10 -48.60 -98.04
CA ALA A 2 -7.90 -47.15 -98.03
C ALA A 2 -7.74 -46.73 -96.57
N VAL A 3 -6.52 -46.30 -96.23
CA VAL A 3 -6.13 -45.79 -94.93
C VAL A 3 -6.18 -44.27 -94.99
N GLN A 4 -6.88 -43.63 -94.06
CA GLN A 4 -6.69 -42.20 -93.82
C GLN A 4 -6.86 -41.82 -92.36
N LYS A 5 -5.69 -41.77 -91.71
CA LYS A 5 -5.15 -40.80 -90.75
C LYS A 5 -6.05 -40.32 -89.59
N SER A 6 -5.66 -40.78 -88.39
CA SER A 6 -6.05 -40.27 -87.08
C SER A 6 -5.59 -38.82 -86.88
N VAL A 7 -6.51 -37.95 -86.45
CA VAL A 7 -6.23 -36.57 -86.05
C VAL A 7 -5.89 -36.57 -84.55
N HIS A 8 -4.67 -36.13 -84.21
CA HIS A 8 -4.28 -35.84 -82.85
C HIS A 8 -4.81 -34.46 -82.45
N ILE A 9 -5.60 -34.40 -81.37
CA ILE A 9 -6.02 -33.17 -80.71
C ILE A 9 -5.04 -32.93 -79.56
N ASP A 10 -4.16 -31.94 -79.70
CA ASP A 10 -3.32 -31.46 -78.60
C ASP A 10 -4.22 -30.79 -77.54
N ARG A 11 -4.43 -31.49 -76.43
CA ARG A 11 -5.05 -30.92 -75.22
C ARG A 11 -4.02 -30.04 -74.53
N GLU A 12 -4.08 -28.74 -74.79
CA GLU A 12 -3.37 -27.73 -74.02
C GLU A 12 -3.81 -27.80 -72.54
N THR A 13 -2.88 -28.17 -71.66
CA THR A 13 -3.19 -28.33 -70.24
C THR A 13 -3.22 -26.96 -69.55
N ILE A 14 -4.42 -26.40 -69.40
CA ILE A 14 -4.66 -25.19 -68.59
C ILE A 14 -4.31 -25.51 -67.12
N ARG A 15 -3.09 -25.17 -66.71
CA ARG A 15 -2.65 -25.29 -65.33
C ARG A 15 -3.34 -24.20 -64.52
N ARG A 16 -4.29 -24.60 -63.67
CA ARG A 16 -4.88 -23.70 -62.67
C ARG A 16 -3.75 -23.18 -61.77
N PRO A 17 -3.64 -21.86 -61.54
CA PRO A 17 -2.62 -21.32 -60.66
C PRO A 17 -2.84 -21.90 -59.26
N ARG A 18 -1.90 -22.73 -58.79
CA ARG A 18 -1.85 -23.16 -57.40
C ARG A 18 -1.31 -21.98 -56.59
N GLY A 19 -2.19 -21.37 -55.82
CA GLY A 19 -1.86 -20.24 -54.97
C GLY A 19 -3.09 -19.80 -54.19
N ARG A 20 -2.85 -19.00 -53.16
CA ARG A 20 -3.92 -18.33 -52.42
C ARG A 20 -4.65 -17.41 -53.42
N PRO A 21 -6.01 -17.36 -53.41
CA PRO A 21 -6.77 -16.53 -54.34
C PRO A 21 -6.23 -15.09 -54.39
N ALA A 22 -6.16 -14.51 -55.59
CA ALA A 22 -5.82 -13.10 -55.74
C ALA A 22 -6.79 -12.26 -54.89
N GLY A 23 -6.27 -11.60 -53.85
CA GLY A 23 -7.07 -10.81 -52.90
C GLY A 23 -7.11 -11.33 -51.47
N SER A 24 -6.49 -12.47 -51.16
CA SER A 24 -6.41 -12.95 -49.77
C SER A 24 -5.38 -12.13 -48.95
N LYS A 25 -5.71 -10.88 -48.62
CA LYS A 25 -4.96 -10.13 -47.63
C LYS A 25 -5.26 -10.73 -46.26
N ASN A 26 -4.23 -11.05 -45.49
CA ASN A 26 -4.38 -11.44 -44.10
C ASN A 26 -4.96 -10.21 -43.38
N LYS A 27 -6.26 -10.19 -43.09
CA LYS A 27 -6.80 -9.10 -42.27
C LYS A 27 -6.04 -9.15 -40.95
N PRO A 28 -5.37 -8.06 -40.51
CA PRO A 28 -4.75 -8.05 -39.21
C PRO A 28 -5.81 -8.44 -38.20
N LYS A 29 -5.51 -9.45 -37.37
CA LYS A 29 -6.42 -9.82 -36.27
C LYS A 29 -6.71 -8.55 -35.50
N ALA A 30 -7.99 -8.23 -35.31
CA ALA A 30 -8.38 -7.05 -34.56
C ALA A 30 -7.66 -7.10 -33.20
N PRO A 31 -7.02 -6.00 -32.77
CA PRO A 31 -6.31 -5.98 -31.50
C PRO A 31 -7.30 -6.36 -30.39
N ILE A 32 -6.91 -7.34 -29.57
CA ILE A 32 -7.69 -7.72 -28.40
C ILE A 32 -7.48 -6.60 -27.38
N ILE A 33 -8.40 -5.63 -27.33
CA ILE A 33 -8.40 -4.61 -26.29
C ILE A 33 -8.94 -5.27 -25.03
N ILE A 34 -8.06 -5.61 -24.09
CA ILE A 34 -8.45 -6.12 -22.77
C ILE A 34 -8.91 -4.91 -21.95
N THR A 35 -10.18 -4.52 -22.08
CA THR A 35 -10.81 -3.46 -21.26
C THR A 35 -11.36 -3.99 -19.93
N ARG A 36 -10.98 -5.21 -19.52
CA ARG A 36 -11.48 -5.80 -18.27
C ARG A 36 -10.72 -5.20 -17.10
N GLU A 37 -11.27 -4.15 -16.48
CA GLU A 37 -10.89 -3.80 -15.11
C GLU A 37 -11.05 -5.06 -14.26
N SER A 38 -9.94 -5.55 -13.68
CA SER A 38 -10.00 -6.68 -12.78
C SER A 38 -10.75 -6.28 -11.51
N ALA A 39 -11.46 -7.21 -10.86
CA ALA A 39 -12.17 -6.93 -9.61
C ALA A 39 -11.24 -6.33 -8.51
N ASN A 40 -9.94 -6.63 -8.61
CA ASN A 40 -8.89 -6.18 -7.70
C ASN A 40 -8.20 -4.87 -8.13
N THR A 41 -8.71 -4.19 -9.16
CA THR A 41 -8.16 -2.91 -9.62
C THR A 41 -8.25 -1.86 -8.51
N LEU A 42 -7.13 -1.22 -8.18
CA LEU A 42 -7.07 -0.08 -7.28
C LEU A 42 -7.73 1.13 -7.96
N LYS A 43 -8.65 1.80 -7.27
CA LYS A 43 -9.27 3.04 -7.76
C LYS A 43 -8.98 4.20 -6.83
N ALA A 44 -8.45 5.29 -7.38
CA ALA A 44 -8.26 6.53 -6.66
C ALA A 44 -9.60 7.28 -6.52
N HIS A 45 -9.84 7.85 -5.35
CA HIS A 45 -10.99 8.71 -5.06
C HIS A 45 -10.51 9.98 -4.36
N ALA A 46 -11.04 11.11 -4.81
CA ALA A 46 -11.01 12.36 -4.05
C ALA A 46 -12.31 12.42 -3.22
N ILE A 47 -12.17 12.58 -1.91
CA ILE A 47 -13.28 12.66 -0.96
C ILE A 47 -13.17 13.98 -0.24
N GLU A 48 -14.23 14.77 -0.27
CA GLU A 48 -14.34 15.99 0.51
C GLU A 48 -15.21 15.75 1.73
N VAL A 49 -14.72 16.13 2.91
CA VAL A 49 -15.46 16.14 4.18
C VAL A 49 -15.73 17.59 4.56
N THR A 50 -17.01 17.92 4.76
CA THR A 50 -17.43 19.27 5.10
C THR A 50 -17.08 19.64 6.54
N SER A 51 -16.99 20.95 6.81
CA SER A 51 -16.76 21.48 8.16
C SER A 51 -17.78 20.95 9.17
N GLY A 52 -17.33 20.64 10.39
CA GLY A 52 -18.15 20.11 11.48
C GLY A 52 -18.40 18.60 11.41
N CYS A 53 -17.99 17.93 10.33
CA CYS A 53 -18.15 16.48 10.20
C CYS A 53 -16.91 15.72 10.72
N ASP A 54 -17.13 14.51 11.22
CA ASP A 54 -16.07 13.59 11.60
C ASP A 54 -15.46 12.94 10.35
N VAL A 55 -14.18 13.20 10.11
CA VAL A 55 -13.40 12.67 8.99
C VAL A 55 -13.29 11.15 9.06
N SER A 56 -12.95 10.61 10.23
CA SER A 56 -12.76 9.17 10.44
C SER A 56 -14.08 8.42 10.19
N GLU A 57 -15.18 8.93 10.75
CA GLU A 57 -16.51 8.32 10.57
C GLU A 57 -16.95 8.34 9.11
N ASN A 58 -16.75 9.46 8.40
CA ASN A 58 -17.12 9.57 6.99
C ASN A 58 -16.32 8.60 6.11
N LEU A 59 -15.03 8.40 6.37
CA LEU A 59 -14.20 7.41 5.65
C LEU A 59 -14.67 5.98 5.92
N ILE A 60 -14.99 5.63 7.18
CA ILE A 60 -15.57 4.32 7.54
C ILE A 60 -16.91 4.10 6.84
N ASN A 61 -17.77 5.12 6.83
CA ASN A 61 -19.06 5.06 6.17
C ASN A 61 -18.92 4.92 4.66
N PHE A 62 -17.95 5.61 4.03
CA PHE A 62 -17.63 5.47 2.61
C PHE A 62 -17.13 4.06 2.27
N ALA A 63 -16.17 3.53 3.03
CA ALA A 63 -15.63 2.18 2.88
C ALA A 63 -16.74 1.12 2.97
N ARG A 64 -17.61 1.24 3.98
CA ARG A 64 -18.75 0.35 4.21
C ARG A 64 -19.79 0.43 3.10
N LYS A 65 -20.15 1.64 2.63
CA LYS A 65 -21.11 1.82 1.52
C LYS A 65 -20.58 1.21 0.21
N LYS A 66 -19.26 1.26 -0.02
CA LYS A 66 -18.62 0.72 -1.22
C LYS A 66 -18.22 -0.75 -1.10
N GLN A 67 -18.29 -1.34 0.09
CA GLN A 67 -17.76 -2.68 0.39
C GLN A 67 -16.30 -2.84 -0.06
N ARG A 68 -15.48 -1.83 0.23
CA ARG A 68 -14.07 -1.73 -0.20
C ARG A 68 -13.20 -1.21 0.94
N GLY A 69 -11.96 -1.69 1.00
CA GLY A 69 -10.92 -1.13 1.85
C GLY A 69 -10.41 0.19 1.29
N LEU A 70 -9.91 1.07 2.16
CA LEU A 70 -9.28 2.34 1.83
C LEU A 70 -7.82 2.35 2.28
N CYS A 71 -6.95 2.87 1.44
CA CYS A 71 -5.59 3.29 1.78
C CYS A 71 -5.50 4.80 1.62
N MET A 72 -5.11 5.51 2.67
CA MET A 72 -4.92 6.97 2.60
C MET A 72 -3.69 7.29 1.77
N LEU A 73 -3.83 8.17 0.78
CA LEU A 73 -2.73 8.64 -0.06
C LEU A 73 -2.27 10.04 0.35
N SER A 74 -3.23 10.93 0.61
CA SER A 74 -2.97 12.27 1.14
C SER A 74 -4.25 12.85 1.75
N ALA A 75 -4.08 13.86 2.59
CA ALA A 75 -5.18 14.68 3.09
C ALA A 75 -4.71 16.12 3.25
N THR A 76 -5.61 17.06 2.95
CA THR A 76 -5.38 18.50 3.08
C THR A 76 -6.61 19.14 3.71
N GLY A 77 -6.40 20.17 4.53
CA GLY A 77 -7.46 20.83 5.26
C GLY A 77 -7.10 21.01 6.73
N CYS A 78 -8.09 21.34 7.55
CA CYS A 78 -7.87 21.61 8.96
C CYS A 78 -8.87 20.88 9.84
N VAL A 79 -8.42 20.51 11.03
CA VAL A 79 -9.19 19.79 12.05
C VAL A 79 -9.17 20.57 13.37
N THR A 80 -10.07 20.23 14.28
CA THR A 80 -10.17 20.87 15.59
C THR A 80 -10.30 19.85 16.72
N ASN A 81 -9.74 20.18 17.89
CA ASN A 81 -9.85 19.39 19.13
C ASN A 81 -9.49 17.91 18.92
N VAL A 82 -8.23 17.65 18.58
CA VAL A 82 -7.78 16.32 18.15
C VAL A 82 -7.24 15.53 19.33
N THR A 83 -7.72 14.31 19.49
CA THR A 83 -7.20 13.38 20.50
C THR A 83 -6.27 12.36 19.85
N LEU A 84 -5.04 12.29 20.34
CA LEU A 84 -3.97 11.47 19.77
C LEU A 84 -3.42 10.51 20.83
N ARG A 85 -3.14 9.28 20.42
CA ARG A 85 -2.24 8.37 21.15
C ARG A 85 -0.81 8.60 20.68
N GLN A 86 0.05 9.06 21.58
CA GLN A 86 1.44 9.37 21.27
C GLN A 86 2.32 8.13 21.42
N PRO A 87 3.10 7.74 20.38
CA PRO A 87 4.00 6.59 20.45
C PRO A 87 5.11 6.78 21.49
N SER A 88 5.58 8.01 21.65
CA SER A 88 6.79 8.37 22.42
C SER A 88 6.60 8.42 23.94
N SER A 89 5.36 8.29 24.43
CA SER A 89 5.02 8.56 25.85
C SER A 89 4.20 7.44 26.47
N SER A 90 4.73 6.21 26.49
CA SER A 90 4.06 5.03 27.08
C SER A 90 2.61 4.82 26.61
N GLY A 91 2.32 5.16 25.36
CA GLY A 91 0.96 5.07 24.80
C GLY A 91 -0.05 6.08 25.40
N SER A 92 0.42 7.16 26.02
CA SER A 92 -0.44 8.23 26.56
C SER A 92 -1.37 8.80 25.49
N VAL A 93 -2.60 9.09 25.92
CA VAL A 93 -3.63 9.72 25.10
C VAL A 93 -3.70 11.19 25.49
N VAL A 94 -3.47 12.07 24.53
CA VAL A 94 -3.44 13.53 24.72
C VAL A 94 -4.53 14.16 23.86
N THR A 95 -5.30 15.07 24.45
CA THR A 95 -6.27 15.90 23.71
C THR A 95 -5.66 17.27 23.45
N LEU A 96 -5.56 17.63 22.18
CA LEU A 96 -5.02 18.90 21.73
C LEU A 96 -6.17 19.82 21.35
N HIS A 97 -6.35 20.87 22.14
CA HIS A 97 -7.40 21.86 21.90
C HIS A 97 -6.96 22.93 20.90
N GLY A 98 -7.89 23.37 20.06
CA GLY A 98 -7.65 24.37 19.02
C GLY A 98 -7.75 23.81 17.61
N ARG A 99 -7.39 24.64 16.63
CA ARG A 99 -7.41 24.34 15.20
C ARG A 99 -6.02 23.98 14.70
N PHE A 100 -5.93 22.92 13.91
CA PHE A 100 -4.68 22.39 13.39
C PHE A 100 -4.78 22.14 11.89
N GLU A 101 -3.69 22.42 11.18
CA GLU A 101 -3.56 22.08 9.76
C GLU A 101 -3.05 20.66 9.59
N ILE A 102 -3.66 19.91 8.66
CA ILE A 102 -3.24 18.56 8.34
C ILE A 102 -1.98 18.64 7.48
N LEU A 103 -0.87 18.10 7.99
CA LEU A 103 0.36 17.92 7.23
C LEU A 103 0.39 16.55 6.54
N SER A 104 -0.09 15.52 7.23
CA SER A 104 -0.18 14.17 6.69
C SER A 104 -1.25 13.36 7.41
N LEU A 105 -1.96 12.53 6.65
CA LEU A 105 -2.90 11.52 7.15
C LEU A 105 -2.56 10.18 6.50
N LEU A 106 -2.22 9.23 7.34
CA LEU A 106 -1.78 7.90 6.95
C LEU A 106 -2.70 6.85 7.57
N GLY A 107 -2.79 5.68 6.94
CA GLY A 107 -3.51 4.55 7.49
C GLY A 107 -4.52 3.94 6.53
N SER A 108 -5.34 3.05 7.06
CA SER A 108 -6.28 2.27 6.27
C SER A 108 -7.58 2.01 7.03
N VAL A 109 -8.64 1.85 6.23
CA VAL A 109 -9.98 1.52 6.69
C VAL A 109 -10.42 0.24 6.00
N LEU A 110 -10.74 -0.80 6.76
CA LEU A 110 -11.08 -2.12 6.24
C LEU A 110 -12.47 -2.54 6.73
N PRO A 111 -13.43 -2.82 5.83
CA PRO A 111 -14.70 -3.43 6.20
C PRO A 111 -14.74 -4.94 5.85
N PRO A 112 -14.98 -5.86 6.80
CA PRO A 112 -14.80 -5.77 8.26
C PRO A 112 -13.32 -5.92 8.67
N ALA A 113 -12.81 -5.07 9.56
CA ALA A 113 -11.44 -5.16 10.07
C ALA A 113 -11.38 -6.01 11.34
N PRO A 114 -10.34 -6.83 11.53
CA PRO A 114 -9.98 -7.31 12.86
C PRO A 114 -9.67 -6.12 13.80
N PRO A 115 -9.94 -6.25 15.11
CA PRO A 115 -9.59 -5.21 16.07
C PRO A 115 -8.10 -4.83 15.99
N GLY A 116 -7.82 -3.53 15.98
CA GLY A 116 -6.46 -2.98 15.93
C GLY A 116 -5.79 -2.93 14.56
N VAL A 117 -6.44 -3.41 13.49
CA VAL A 117 -5.86 -3.39 12.13
C VAL A 117 -6.20 -2.10 11.36
N THR A 118 -7.36 -1.51 11.65
CA THR A 118 -7.74 -0.20 11.10
C THR A 118 -7.34 0.92 12.05
N GLY A 119 -6.89 2.02 11.47
CA GLY A 119 -6.48 3.19 12.24
C GLY A 119 -5.97 4.27 11.31
N LEU A 120 -5.99 5.50 11.82
CA LEU A 120 -5.42 6.67 11.17
C LEU A 120 -4.29 7.21 12.04
N THR A 121 -3.17 7.52 11.42
CA THR A 121 -2.08 8.29 12.01
C THR A 121 -2.08 9.65 11.34
N ILE A 122 -1.99 10.72 12.14
CA ILE A 122 -2.06 12.08 11.63
C ILE A 122 -0.88 12.89 12.15
N TYR A 123 -0.39 13.79 11.31
CA TYR A 123 0.59 14.82 11.68
C TYR A 123 -0.02 16.20 11.40
N LEU A 124 0.12 17.07 12.38
CA LEU A 124 -0.62 18.32 12.48
C LEU A 124 0.32 19.48 12.78
N ALA A 125 0.09 20.63 12.14
CA ALA A 125 0.71 21.90 12.50
C ALA A 125 -0.24 22.76 13.33
N GLY A 126 0.27 23.28 14.45
CA GLY A 126 -0.41 24.30 15.26
C GLY A 126 -0.04 25.72 14.80
N ALA A 127 -0.76 26.71 15.34
CA ALA A 127 -0.60 28.12 14.95
C ALA A 127 0.79 28.72 15.27
N GLN A 128 1.56 28.10 16.18
CA GLN A 128 2.89 28.54 16.59
C GLN A 128 4.01 27.79 15.85
N GLY A 129 3.68 27.06 14.76
CA GLY A 129 4.65 26.29 13.98
C GLY A 129 5.10 24.98 14.62
N GLN A 130 4.49 24.60 15.75
CA GLN A 130 4.71 23.30 16.38
C GLN A 130 4.06 22.19 15.57
N VAL A 131 4.74 21.04 15.50
CA VAL A 131 4.23 19.83 14.86
C VAL A 131 3.98 18.76 15.90
N VAL A 132 2.81 18.14 15.82
CA VAL A 132 2.36 17.07 16.71
C VAL A 132 1.81 15.93 15.86
N GLY A 133 1.98 14.69 16.31
CA GLY A 133 1.49 13.54 15.57
C GLY A 133 1.25 12.32 16.45
N GLY A 134 0.47 11.39 15.92
CA GLY A 134 0.11 10.15 16.61
C GLY A 134 -1.09 9.47 15.98
N SER A 135 -1.50 8.36 16.58
CA SER A 135 -2.71 7.65 16.17
C SER A 135 -3.93 8.43 16.61
N VAL A 136 -4.87 8.66 15.70
CA VAL A 136 -6.15 9.32 16.00
C VAL A 136 -6.96 8.41 16.92
N VAL A 137 -7.42 8.98 18.04
CA VAL A 137 -8.32 8.30 18.99
C VAL A 137 -9.58 9.14 19.11
N GLY A 138 -10.74 8.54 18.90
CA GLY A 138 -12.00 9.27 18.95
C GLY A 138 -12.22 10.15 17.70
N PRO A 139 -13.08 11.19 17.82
CA PRO A 139 -13.51 11.98 16.67
C PRO A 139 -12.40 12.81 16.04
N LEU A 140 -12.37 12.87 14.71
CA LEU A 140 -11.49 13.76 13.94
C LEU A 140 -12.34 14.81 13.22
N ILE A 141 -12.67 15.89 13.93
CA ILE A 141 -13.63 16.89 13.44
C ILE A 141 -12.96 17.87 12.48
N ALA A 142 -13.53 18.01 11.29
CA ALA A 142 -13.11 18.99 10.30
C ALA A 142 -13.46 20.42 10.75
N SER A 143 -12.47 21.33 10.77
CA SER A 143 -12.65 22.77 11.06
C SER A 143 -12.93 23.60 9.80
N GLY A 144 -12.89 22.97 8.63
CA GLY A 144 -13.13 23.51 7.30
C GLY A 144 -13.20 22.33 6.31
N PRO A 145 -13.35 22.56 5.00
CA PRO A 145 -13.29 21.47 4.02
C PRO A 145 -11.97 20.68 4.15
N VAL A 146 -12.07 19.36 4.26
CA VAL A 146 -10.93 18.44 4.26
C VAL A 146 -11.03 17.57 3.02
N VAL A 147 -10.04 17.68 2.13
CA VAL A 147 -9.96 16.89 0.89
C VAL A 147 -8.96 15.76 1.09
N ILE A 148 -9.40 14.54 0.82
CA ILE A 148 -8.67 13.30 1.10
C ILE A 148 -8.57 12.51 -0.21
N MET A 149 -7.35 12.16 -0.58
CA MET A 149 -7.09 11.23 -1.67
C MET A 149 -6.93 9.83 -1.09
N VAL A 150 -7.71 8.87 -1.58
CA VAL A 150 -7.66 7.48 -1.13
C VAL A 150 -7.58 6.52 -2.31
N ALA A 151 -6.87 5.41 -2.14
CA ALA A 151 -6.98 4.25 -3.02
C ALA A 151 -7.94 3.23 -2.42
N THR A 152 -8.91 2.78 -3.21
CA THR A 152 -9.84 1.71 -2.82
C THR A 152 -9.38 0.35 -3.36
N PHE A 153 -9.59 -0.70 -2.58
CA PHE A 153 -9.27 -2.08 -2.96
C PHE A 153 -10.32 -3.07 -2.46
N MET A 154 -10.34 -4.26 -3.07
CA MET A 154 -11.17 -5.40 -2.65
C MET A 154 -10.28 -6.51 -2.10
N ASN A 155 -10.89 -7.46 -1.39
CA ASN A 155 -10.24 -8.68 -0.92
C ASN A 155 -9.00 -8.41 -0.07
N ALA A 156 -9.13 -7.49 0.90
CA ALA A 156 -8.07 -7.23 1.87
C ALA A 156 -7.78 -8.51 2.68
N VAL A 157 -6.52 -8.92 2.70
CA VAL A 157 -6.02 -10.01 3.56
C VAL A 157 -5.12 -9.38 4.62
N PHE A 158 -5.27 -9.83 5.85
CA PHE A 158 -4.42 -9.42 6.96
C PHE A 158 -3.64 -10.63 7.45
N ASP A 159 -2.33 -10.60 7.23
CA ASP A 159 -1.41 -11.64 7.69
C ASP A 159 -0.59 -11.10 8.85
N ARG A 160 -0.66 -11.77 10.01
CA ARG A 160 0.25 -11.48 11.13
C ARG A 160 1.55 -12.23 10.88
N LEU A 161 2.63 -11.49 10.66
CA LEU A 161 3.95 -12.06 10.59
C LEU A 161 4.46 -12.39 12.01
N PRO A 162 5.36 -13.38 12.17
CA PRO A 162 5.96 -13.69 13.46
C PRO A 162 6.56 -12.43 14.07
N LEU A 163 6.20 -12.17 15.33
CA LEU A 163 6.91 -11.23 16.17
C LEU A 163 7.91 -12.08 16.94
N ASP A 164 9.21 -11.78 16.86
CA ASP A 164 10.13 -12.33 17.85
C ASP A 164 9.64 -11.81 19.22
N ASP A 165 9.27 -12.72 20.13
CA ASP A 165 8.67 -12.41 21.43
C ASP A 165 9.65 -11.62 22.33
N THR A 166 9.86 -10.35 22.01
CA THR A 166 10.68 -9.42 22.81
C THR A 166 9.92 -8.18 23.23
N ASP A 167 8.60 -8.28 23.36
CA ASP A 167 7.79 -7.37 24.18
C ASP A 167 6.50 -8.08 24.63
N GLU A 168 6.61 -8.88 25.69
CA GLU A 168 5.46 -9.37 26.46
C GLU A 168 4.68 -8.17 27.04
N ILE A 169 3.44 -7.96 26.59
CA ILE A 169 2.41 -7.33 27.42
C ILE A 169 1.48 -8.44 27.87
N VAL A 170 1.81 -9.00 29.04
CA VAL A 170 0.98 -9.91 29.80
C VAL A 170 -0.34 -9.23 30.20
N VAL A 171 -1.43 -9.57 29.51
CA VAL A 171 -2.77 -9.47 30.11
C VAL A 171 -3.10 -10.84 30.69
N ALA A 172 -2.86 -10.97 31.99
CA ALA A 172 -3.17 -12.15 32.76
C ALA A 172 -4.69 -12.39 32.78
N GLU A 173 -5.15 -13.51 32.23
CA GLU A 173 -6.36 -14.16 32.70
C GLU A 173 -6.11 -15.67 32.89
N ASN A 174 -6.10 -15.99 34.17
CA ASN A 174 -5.93 -17.26 34.85
C ASN A 174 -6.89 -18.34 34.31
N HIS A 175 -6.40 -19.49 33.80
CA HIS A 175 -7.05 -20.82 33.91
C HIS A 175 -6.01 -21.90 33.60
N GLY A 176 -5.76 -22.79 34.57
CA GLY A 176 -4.62 -23.71 34.56
C GLY A 176 -4.77 -24.97 33.71
N ARG A 177 -3.62 -25.58 33.38
CA ARG A 177 -3.20 -26.92 33.85
C ARG A 177 -1.86 -27.31 33.23
N GLN A 178 -0.98 -27.75 34.13
CA GLN A 178 0.17 -28.65 33.97
C GLN A 178 0.26 -29.38 32.62
N TYR A 179 1.41 -29.29 31.94
CA TYR A 179 2.17 -30.47 31.50
C TYR A 179 3.68 -30.16 31.44
N GLN A 180 4.40 -30.93 32.24
CA GLN A 180 5.84 -31.08 32.33
C GLN A 180 6.31 -31.89 31.10
N THR A 181 7.33 -31.47 30.36
CA THR A 181 8.35 -32.39 29.78
C THR A 181 9.58 -31.63 29.29
N ASN A 182 10.69 -32.03 29.88
CA ASN A 182 12.10 -31.79 29.56
C ASN A 182 12.47 -32.14 28.11
N ARG A 183 13.13 -31.23 27.39
CA ARG A 183 14.15 -31.62 26.40
C ARG A 183 15.15 -30.50 26.09
N GLN A 184 16.33 -30.62 26.67
CA GLN A 184 17.57 -29.97 26.22
C GLN A 184 17.77 -30.16 24.72
N ARG A 185 17.91 -29.06 23.98
CA ARG A 185 18.65 -29.02 22.72
C ARG A 185 19.54 -27.78 22.72
N HIS A 186 20.85 -28.02 22.63
CA HIS A 186 21.88 -27.00 22.53
C HIS A 186 21.58 -26.06 21.35
N HIS A 187 21.28 -24.80 21.66
CA HIS A 187 21.19 -23.71 20.69
C HIS A 187 22.58 -23.10 20.56
N ILE A 188 23.17 -23.17 19.38
CA ILE A 188 24.39 -22.42 19.05
C ILE A 188 23.96 -20.98 18.81
N ASP A 189 24.44 -20.07 19.65
CA ASP A 189 24.07 -18.67 19.67
C ASP A 189 24.75 -17.90 18.53
N VAL A 190 23.95 -17.32 17.63
CA VAL A 190 24.41 -16.49 16.51
C VAL A 190 24.90 -15.12 17.00
N SER A 191 24.74 -14.82 18.29
CA SER A 191 25.18 -13.55 18.91
C SER A 191 26.70 -13.49 19.17
N GLU A 192 27.45 -14.58 19.02
CA GLU A 192 28.91 -14.60 19.23
C GLU A 192 29.72 -14.02 18.05
N VAL A 193 29.10 -13.82 16.87
CA VAL A 193 29.84 -13.47 15.64
C VAL A 193 29.89 -11.97 15.33
N TYR A 194 29.02 -11.12 15.90
CA TYR A 194 28.94 -9.70 15.49
C TYR A 194 28.70 -8.65 16.60
N GLY A 195 28.99 -8.96 17.87
CA GLY A 195 28.48 -8.15 18.99
C GLY A 195 29.43 -7.29 19.84
N MET A 196 30.74 -7.23 19.59
CA MET A 196 31.67 -6.55 20.50
C MET A 196 32.11 -5.16 20.04
N ILE A 197 31.33 -4.10 20.34
CA ILE A 197 31.85 -2.73 20.53
C ILE A 197 31.00 -2.00 21.61
N PRO A 198 31.62 -1.32 22.62
CA PRO A 198 31.02 -1.14 23.94
C PRO A 198 30.20 0.14 24.16
N GLN A 199 29.36 0.09 25.20
CA GLN A 199 28.63 1.19 25.82
C GLN A 199 29.59 2.29 26.29
N ASN A 200 29.60 3.48 25.67
CA ASN A 200 30.00 4.78 26.27
C ASN A 200 29.93 5.96 25.26
N LEU A 201 28.77 6.26 24.67
CA LEU A 201 28.58 7.55 23.97
C LEU A 201 27.18 8.15 24.21
N ILE A 202 27.02 8.77 25.37
CA ILE A 202 26.10 9.89 25.57
C ILE A 202 26.96 11.05 26.09
N THR A 203 27.11 12.12 25.31
CA THR A 203 27.03 13.52 25.78
C THR A 203 27.46 14.52 24.70
N ASN A 204 26.59 15.53 24.52
CA ASN A 204 26.78 16.90 24.02
C ASN A 204 28.04 17.28 23.24
N GLY A 205 27.83 17.80 22.02
CA GLY A 205 28.77 18.63 21.29
C GLY A 205 28.07 19.34 20.12
N HIS A 206 28.13 20.66 20.13
CA HIS A 206 27.53 21.59 19.17
C HIS A 206 28.25 21.57 17.81
N ALA A 207 27.48 21.76 16.73
CA ALA A 207 27.85 22.12 15.34
C ALA A 207 28.94 21.32 14.60
N GLU A 208 28.59 20.74 13.44
CA GLU A 208 29.05 21.18 12.11
C GLU A 208 28.59 20.22 10.99
N ASN A 209 27.91 20.80 10.00
CA ASN A 209 27.88 20.47 8.57
C ASN A 209 27.77 18.99 8.12
N TYR A 210 26.55 18.55 7.85
CA TYR A 210 26.29 17.43 6.93
C TYR A 210 26.38 17.88 5.47
N SER A 211 27.51 17.63 4.82
CA SER A 211 27.63 17.64 3.35
C SER A 211 27.39 16.22 2.84
N TRP A 212 26.19 15.94 2.33
CA TRP A 212 25.89 14.67 1.67
C TRP A 212 26.26 14.72 0.19
N ALA A 213 27.13 13.77 -0.20
CA ALA A 213 27.45 13.32 -1.56
C ALA A 213 28.28 14.26 -2.46
N SER A 214 29.40 13.72 -2.96
CA SER A 214 29.87 14.06 -4.31
C SER A 214 30.04 12.77 -5.10
N GLY A 215 29.28 12.68 -6.19
CA GLY A 215 29.35 11.58 -7.15
C GLY A 215 30.71 11.51 -7.84
N ARG A 216 31.18 10.29 -8.09
CA ARG A 216 32.27 10.03 -9.03
C ARG A 216 31.75 10.23 -10.45
N ALA A 217 32.29 11.20 -11.17
CA ALA A 217 32.25 11.24 -12.62
C ALA A 217 33.55 10.66 -13.19
N LEU A 218 33.44 9.68 -14.09
CA LEU A 218 34.53 9.27 -14.99
C LEU A 218 34.71 10.31 -16.10
N SER A 219 35.94 10.66 -16.48
CA SER A 219 36.55 10.22 -17.77
C SER A 219 37.92 10.85 -18.06
N LYS A 220 38.82 10.01 -18.60
CA LYS A 220 39.80 10.20 -19.69
C LYS A 220 40.52 11.55 -19.86
N SER A 221 41.85 11.52 -19.77
CA SER A 221 42.78 11.52 -20.93
C SER A 221 44.15 10.99 -20.50
#